data_AF-A0A1F6DLD1-F1
#
_entry.id   AF-A0A1F6DLD1-F1
#
_cell.length_a   1.000
_cell.length_b   1.000
_cell.length_c   1.000
_cell.angle_alpha   90.00
_cell.angle_beta   90.00
_cell.angle_gamma   90.00
#
_symmetry.space_group_name_H-M   'P 1'
#
loop_
_entity.id
_entity.type
_entity.pdbx_description
1 polymer ?
#
loop_
_entity_poly.entity_id
_entity_poly.type
_entity_poly.pdbx_seq_one_letter_code
_entity_poly.pdbx_strand_id
1 'polypeptide(L)'
;MSIRMRHTSGHTGNRRSHHALKKMNIVKDAESGNLRLPHRIDEVTGMYRGKQIFQPPAGGGAASGGKAKKLKGPDTEPATPKHVHEHAHEVHANAEAKGLKGIFGKIATGGRPKARSGFGGGV
;
A
#
# COMPACT_ATOMS: atom_id res chain seq x y z
N MET A 1 -26.90 20.86 22.30
CA MET A 1 -26.26 19.54 22.10
C MET A 1 -26.98 18.52 22.94
N SER A 2 -27.46 17.41 22.38
CA SER A 2 -28.00 16.28 23.16
C SER A 2 -26.93 15.21 23.33
N ILE A 3 -26.69 14.79 24.58
CA ILE A 3 -25.69 13.77 24.93
C ILE A 3 -26.42 12.45 25.19
N ARG A 4 -26.01 11.37 24.51
CA ARG A 4 -26.55 10.04 24.77
C ARG A 4 -25.94 9.49 26.05
N MET A 5 -26.75 9.37 27.10
CA MET A 5 -26.35 8.92 28.43
C MET A 5 -25.93 7.44 28.50
N ARG A 6 -26.47 6.56 27.63
CA ARG A 6 -26.22 5.10 27.69
C ARG A 6 -26.03 4.49 26.30
N HIS A 7 -25.13 3.53 26.19
CA HIS A 7 -24.95 2.69 25.00
C HIS A 7 -24.71 1.24 25.42
N THR A 8 -25.17 0.29 24.61
CA THR A 8 -24.86 -1.13 24.78
C THR A 8 -24.19 -1.66 23.50
N SER A 9 -23.33 -2.65 23.65
CA SER A 9 -22.70 -3.33 22.51
C SER A 9 -23.75 -3.99 21.61
N GLY A 10 -24.81 -4.56 22.19
CA GLY A 10 -25.93 -5.17 21.47
C GLY A 10 -26.67 -4.21 20.53
N HIS A 11 -27.01 -2.99 20.98
CA HIS A 11 -27.64 -1.99 20.11
C HIS A 11 -26.74 -1.57 18.95
N THR A 12 -25.43 -1.50 19.18
CA THR A 12 -24.47 -1.18 18.12
C THR A 12 -24.31 -2.35 17.14
N GLY A 13 -24.27 -3.59 17.64
CA GLY A 13 -24.23 -4.81 16.83
C GLY A 13 -25.45 -4.94 15.93
N ASN A 14 -26.66 -4.78 16.47
CA ASN A 14 -27.89 -4.83 15.70
C ASN A 14 -27.95 -3.74 14.62
N ARG A 15 -27.55 -2.50 14.96
CA ARG A 15 -27.48 -1.42 13.98
C ARG A 15 -26.48 -1.72 12.85
N ARG A 16 -25.34 -2.34 13.17
CA ARG A 16 -24.29 -2.68 12.19
C ARG A 16 -24.48 -4.05 11.51
N SER A 17 -25.52 -4.81 11.87
CA SER A 17 -25.75 -6.17 11.35
C SER A 17 -25.86 -6.21 9.82
N HIS A 18 -26.39 -5.15 9.21
CA HIS A 18 -26.54 -5.02 7.76
C HIS A 18 -25.33 -4.40 7.05
N HIS A 19 -24.26 -4.03 7.77
CA HIS A 19 -23.09 -3.35 7.18
C HIS A 19 -22.10 -4.31 6.49
N ALA A 20 -22.40 -5.61 6.42
CA ALA A 20 -21.52 -6.58 5.80
C ALA A 20 -21.33 -6.28 4.30
N LEU A 21 -20.08 -6.35 3.84
CA LEU A 21 -19.75 -6.21 2.43
C LEU A 21 -20.17 -7.46 1.66
N LYS A 22 -20.74 -7.27 0.46
CA LYS A 22 -21.08 -8.38 -0.45
C LYS A 22 -19.84 -8.82 -1.22
N LYS A 23 -19.76 -10.13 -1.48
CA LYS A 23 -18.71 -10.69 -2.35
C LYS A 23 -18.92 -10.19 -3.78
N MET A 24 -17.82 -9.94 -4.49
CA MET A 24 -17.86 -9.62 -5.92
C MET A 24 -18.05 -10.89 -6.75
N ASN A 25 -18.77 -10.77 -7.86
CA ASN A 25 -18.90 -11.86 -8.83
C ASN A 25 -17.63 -11.89 -9.69
N ILE A 26 -16.89 -13.00 -9.64
CA ILE A 26 -15.66 -13.22 -10.40
C ILE A 26 -15.89 -14.42 -11.31
N VAL A 27 -15.57 -14.27 -12.59
CA VAL A 27 -15.77 -15.27 -13.64
C VAL A 27 -14.41 -15.68 -14.18
N LYS A 28 -14.23 -16.97 -14.42
CA LYS A 28 -13.05 -17.50 -15.13
C LYS A 28 -13.24 -17.28 -16.63
N ASP A 29 -12.23 -16.73 -17.28
CA ASP A 29 -12.19 -16.65 -18.73
C ASP A 29 -11.90 -18.01 -19.35
N ALA A 30 -12.57 -18.33 -20.45
CA ALA A 30 -12.46 -19.64 -21.09
C ALA A 30 -11.14 -19.83 -21.85
N GLU A 31 -10.61 -18.74 -22.43
CA GLU A 31 -9.42 -18.80 -23.28
C GLU A 31 -8.14 -18.60 -22.47
N SER A 32 -8.14 -17.64 -21.55
CA SER A 32 -6.96 -17.32 -20.74
C SER A 32 -6.91 -18.04 -19.38
N GLY A 33 -8.03 -18.61 -18.93
CA GLY A 33 -8.16 -19.18 -17.59
C GLY A 33 -8.10 -18.14 -16.46
N ASN A 34 -7.97 -16.86 -16.78
CA ASN A 34 -7.83 -15.78 -15.80
C ASN A 34 -9.15 -15.44 -15.12
N LEU A 35 -9.05 -14.90 -13.90
CA LEU A 35 -10.20 -14.38 -13.17
C LEU A 35 -10.48 -12.94 -13.61
N ARG A 36 -11.68 -12.71 -14.16
CA ARG A 36 -12.15 -11.38 -14.54
C ARG A 36 -13.50 -11.06 -13.93
N LEU A 37 -13.82 -9.77 -13.86
CA LEU A 37 -15.16 -9.33 -13.50
C LEU A 37 -16.09 -9.45 -14.72
N PRO A 38 -17.38 -9.78 -14.52
CA PRO A 38 -18.38 -9.72 -15.58
C PRO A 38 -18.35 -8.37 -16.31
N HIS A 39 -18.54 -8.40 -17.63
CA HIS A 39 -18.59 -7.21 -18.50
C HIS A 39 -17.33 -6.32 -18.49
N ARG A 40 -16.22 -6.79 -17.91
CA ARG A 40 -14.92 -6.13 -18.01
C ARG A 40 -13.97 -6.91 -18.91
N ILE A 41 -12.99 -6.16 -19.43
CA ILE A 41 -11.87 -6.67 -20.22
C ILE A 41 -10.92 -7.41 -19.27
N ASP A 42 -10.27 -8.47 -19.74
CA ASP A 42 -9.14 -9.07 -19.04
C ASP A 42 -7.92 -8.15 -19.18
N GLU A 43 -7.41 -7.63 -18.07
CA GLU A 43 -6.27 -6.69 -18.05
C GLU A 43 -4.96 -7.34 -18.53
N VAL A 44 -4.87 -8.67 -18.46
CA VAL A 44 -3.66 -9.42 -18.83
C VAL A 44 -3.61 -9.66 -20.33
N THR A 45 -4.70 -10.18 -20.89
CA THR A 45 -4.76 -10.53 -22.31
C THR A 45 -5.28 -9.38 -23.18
N GLY A 46 -5.98 -8.39 -22.60
CA GLY A 46 -6.63 -7.31 -23.34
C GLY A 46 -7.84 -7.76 -24.15
N MET A 47 -8.36 -8.96 -23.89
CA MET A 47 -9.44 -9.59 -24.64
C MET A 47 -10.81 -9.31 -24.02
N TYR A 48 -11.80 -9.07 -24.89
CA TYR A 48 -13.22 -8.99 -24.50
C TYR A 48 -14.11 -9.49 -25.63
N ARG A 49 -15.00 -10.45 -25.31
CA ARG A 49 -15.94 -11.05 -26.29
C ARG A 49 -15.24 -11.52 -27.57
N GLY A 50 -14.06 -12.13 -27.44
CA GLY A 50 -13.27 -12.67 -28.56
C GLY A 50 -12.54 -11.63 -29.40
N LYS A 51 -12.50 -10.36 -28.97
CA LYS A 51 -11.78 -9.28 -29.67
C LYS A 51 -10.67 -8.72 -28.79
N GLN A 52 -9.51 -8.48 -29.40
CA GLN A 52 -8.39 -7.76 -28.78
C GLN A 52 -8.75 -6.26 -28.74
N ILE A 53 -8.90 -5.69 -27.54
CA ILE A 53 -9.25 -4.27 -27.38
C ILE A 53 -8.02 -3.39 -27.19
N PHE A 54 -7.03 -3.86 -26.43
CA PHE A 54 -5.77 -3.15 -26.26
C PHE A 54 -4.61 -4.13 -26.32
N GLN A 55 -3.48 -3.70 -26.88
CA GLN A 55 -2.26 -4.50 -26.82
C GLN A 55 -1.68 -4.39 -25.40
N PRO A 56 -1.55 -5.48 -24.63
CA PRO A 56 -0.92 -5.40 -23.33
C PRO A 56 0.54 -4.96 -23.49
N PRO A 57 1.03 -4.02 -22.67
CA PRO A 57 2.43 -3.61 -22.73
C PRO A 57 3.30 -4.83 -22.41
N ALA A 58 4.10 -5.23 -23.40
CA ALA A 58 5.02 -6.38 -23.44
C ALA A 58 5.32 -7.02 -22.07
N GLY A 59 4.55 -8.04 -21.68
CA GLY A 59 4.79 -8.75 -20.42
C GLY A 59 3.67 -9.65 -19.87
N GLY A 60 2.52 -9.78 -20.55
CA GLY A 60 1.39 -10.58 -20.07
C GLY A 60 1.35 -12.02 -20.59
N GLY A 61 2.38 -12.82 -20.31
CA GLY A 61 2.32 -14.30 -20.40
C GLY A 61 2.86 -14.95 -21.69
N ALA A 62 3.83 -15.85 -21.51
CA ALA A 62 4.42 -16.80 -22.47
C ALA A 62 5.47 -16.27 -23.48
N ALA A 63 6.67 -15.93 -22.99
CA ALA A 63 7.94 -16.39 -23.55
C ALA A 63 9.10 -15.89 -22.68
N SER A 64 9.86 -16.81 -22.13
CA SER A 64 11.28 -16.63 -21.79
C SER A 64 12.08 -16.37 -23.07
N GLY A 65 11.92 -15.20 -23.67
CA GLY A 65 12.82 -14.64 -24.66
C GLY A 65 13.60 -13.55 -23.96
N GLY A 66 14.88 -13.79 -23.68
CA GLY A 66 15.76 -12.84 -23.00
C GLY A 66 15.61 -11.45 -23.60
N LYS A 67 15.49 -10.43 -22.73
CA LYS A 67 15.47 -9.04 -23.19
C LYS A 67 16.71 -8.81 -24.03
N ALA A 68 16.54 -8.59 -25.33
CA ALA A 68 17.62 -8.13 -26.18
C ALA A 68 18.14 -6.85 -25.53
N LYS A 69 19.37 -6.89 -25.00
CA LYS A 69 20.07 -5.70 -24.55
C LYS A 69 20.10 -4.78 -25.76
N LYS A 70 19.44 -3.61 -25.68
CA LYS A 70 19.68 -2.54 -26.65
C LYS A 70 21.18 -2.25 -26.57
N LEU A 71 21.95 -2.77 -27.53
CA LEU A 71 23.32 -2.36 -27.74
C LEU A 71 23.22 -0.88 -28.08
N LYS A 72 23.68 -0.02 -27.15
CA LYS A 72 23.79 1.40 -27.40
C LYS A 72 24.77 1.54 -28.56
N GLY A 73 24.32 2.12 -29.68
CA GLY A 73 25.20 2.43 -30.81
C GLY A 73 26.35 3.34 -30.34
N PRO A 74 27.47 3.40 -31.09
CA PRO A 74 28.60 4.24 -30.68
C PRO A 74 28.10 5.67 -30.46
N ASP A 75 28.40 6.23 -29.29
CA ASP A 75 27.99 7.57 -28.88
C ASP A 75 28.74 8.59 -29.76
N THR A 76 28.16 9.00 -30.89
CA THR A 76 28.79 9.95 -31.83
C THR A 76 28.52 11.43 -31.49
N GLU A 77 27.92 11.73 -30.34
CA GLU A 77 27.64 13.12 -29.94
C GLU A 77 28.26 13.42 -28.57
N PRO A 78 29.07 14.49 -28.44
CA PRO A 78 29.62 14.87 -27.14
C PRO A 78 28.48 15.28 -26.21
N ALA A 79 28.36 14.57 -25.10
CA ALA A 79 27.35 14.85 -24.08
C ALA A 79 27.46 16.30 -23.61
N THR A 80 26.42 17.10 -23.89
CA THR A 80 26.30 18.44 -23.31
C THR A 80 26.19 18.32 -21.78
N PRO A 81 26.89 19.16 -21.00
CA PRO A 81 26.85 19.07 -19.55
C PRO A 81 25.43 19.38 -19.06
N LYS A 82 24.83 18.39 -18.37
CA LYS A 82 23.51 18.54 -17.73
C LYS A 82 23.61 19.65 -16.69
N HIS A 83 22.61 20.53 -16.67
CA HIS A 83 22.48 21.62 -15.71
C HIS A 83 22.63 21.09 -14.27
N VAL A 84 23.61 21.62 -13.53
CA VAL A 84 23.81 21.31 -12.11
C VAL A 84 22.72 22.04 -11.32
N HIS A 85 21.85 21.32 -10.63
CA HIS A 85 20.96 21.94 -9.65
C HIS A 85 21.73 22.03 -8.33
N GLU A 86 22.15 23.24 -7.96
CA GLU A 86 22.68 23.50 -6.63
C GLU A 86 21.53 23.49 -5.63
N HIS A 87 21.41 22.42 -4.86
CA HIS A 87 20.50 22.36 -3.73
C HIS A 87 21.18 23.04 -2.54
N ALA A 88 20.71 24.23 -2.18
CA ALA A 88 21.10 24.89 -0.95
C ALA A 88 20.75 23.99 0.25
N HIS A 89 21.76 23.51 0.96
CA HIS A 89 21.57 22.80 2.23
C HIS A 89 21.29 23.81 3.33
N GLU A 90 20.01 24.06 3.63
CA GLU A 90 19.65 24.71 4.89
C GLU A 90 19.81 23.69 6.02
N VAL A 91 20.86 23.86 6.82
CA VAL A 91 21.06 23.09 8.06
C VAL A 91 20.09 23.65 9.10
N HIS A 92 18.94 23.01 9.29
CA HIS A 92 18.03 23.38 10.36
C HIS A 92 18.67 23.05 11.73
N ALA A 93 19.03 24.10 12.48
CA ALA A 93 19.74 24.05 13.77
C ALA A 93 18.96 23.42 14.96
N ASN A 94 17.83 22.76 14.71
CA ASN A 94 16.98 22.17 15.75
C ASN A 94 16.85 20.65 15.64
N ALA A 95 17.89 19.98 15.12
CA ALA A 95 17.97 18.52 15.08
C ALA A 95 18.50 17.88 16.38
N GLU A 96 18.76 18.68 17.42
CA GLU A 96 19.32 18.21 18.70
C GLU A 96 18.27 18.15 19.82
N ALA A 97 17.14 17.49 19.58
CA ALA A 97 16.24 17.08 20.67
C ALA A 97 15.40 15.86 20.30
N LYS A 98 16.00 14.82 19.72
CA LYS A 98 15.40 13.49 19.74
C LYS A 98 15.82 12.78 21.03
N GLY A 99 15.20 13.18 22.14
CA GLY A 99 15.22 12.39 23.37
C GLY A 99 14.75 10.97 23.04
N LEU A 100 15.44 9.96 23.57
CA LEU A 100 15.21 8.54 23.33
C LEU A 100 13.76 8.16 23.73
N LYS A 101 12.82 8.25 22.79
CA LYS A 101 11.47 7.71 22.95
C LYS A 101 11.56 6.20 22.87
N GLY A 102 11.65 5.56 24.02
CA GLY A 102 11.66 4.11 24.11
C GLY A 102 11.92 3.60 25.52
N ILE A 103 11.76 2.29 25.67
CA ILE A 103 11.97 1.54 26.92
C ILE A 103 13.36 1.82 27.53
N PHE A 104 14.37 2.04 26.69
CA PHE A 104 15.75 2.34 27.12
C PHE A 104 15.92 3.72 27.79
N GLY A 105 15.13 4.73 27.43
CA GLY A 105 15.21 6.05 28.07
C GLY A 105 14.71 6.06 29.52
N LYS A 106 13.81 5.13 29.88
CA LYS A 106 13.25 4.99 31.24
C LYS A 106 14.15 4.24 32.20
N ILE A 107 15.07 3.41 31.70
CA ILE A 107 16.03 2.67 32.53
C ILE A 107 17.19 3.58 32.96
N ALA A 108 17.66 4.47 32.07
CA ALA A 108 18.79 5.35 32.34
C ALA A 108 18.52 6.47 33.37
N THR A 109 17.25 6.85 33.58
CA THR A 109 16.85 7.94 34.50
C THR A 109 16.29 7.46 35.84
N GLY A 110 16.40 6.16 36.15
CA GLY A 110 15.94 5.58 37.43
C GLY A 110 14.41 5.66 37.66
N GLY A 111 13.63 6.10 36.68
CA GLY A 111 12.19 6.26 36.79
C GLY A 111 11.47 4.93 36.58
N ARG A 112 10.98 4.32 37.67
CA ARG A 112 10.14 3.10 37.60
C ARG A 112 8.94 3.35 36.68
N PRO A 113 8.61 2.42 35.75
CA PRO A 113 7.41 2.55 34.94
C PRO A 113 6.17 2.55 35.84
N LYS A 114 5.30 3.55 35.68
CA LYS A 114 4.00 3.63 36.37
C LYS A 114 3.21 2.36 36.03
N ALA A 115 3.13 1.43 36.99
CA ALA A 115 2.30 0.25 36.87
C ALA A 115 0.87 0.70 36.56
N ARG A 116 0.29 0.15 35.49
CA ARG A 116 -1.13 0.30 35.18
C ARG A 116 -1.89 -0.54 36.21
N SER A 117 -2.17 0.04 37.37
CA SER A 117 -3.09 -0.54 38.34
C SER A 117 -4.49 -0.55 37.74
N GLY A 118 -5.08 -1.74 37.59
CA GLY A 118 -6.52 -1.88 37.32
C GLY A 118 -6.89 -2.87 36.20
N PHE A 119 -6.38 -4.10 36.24
CA PHE A 119 -7.10 -5.26 35.70
C PHE A 119 -7.31 -6.23 36.87
N GLY A 120 -8.54 -6.69 37.03
CA GLY A 120 -9.08 -7.24 38.28
C GLY A 120 -8.52 -8.60 38.75
N GLY A 121 -8.90 -8.92 39.98
CA GLY A 121 -8.80 -10.22 40.63
C GLY A 121 -9.72 -10.22 41.86
N GLY A 122 -10.48 -11.31 42.05
CA GLY A 122 -11.56 -11.49 43.03
C GLY A 122 -11.20 -11.14 44.48
N VAL A 123 -12.16 -10.89 45.36
CA VAL A 123 -13.37 -11.64 45.71
C VAL A 123 -14.55 -10.71 46.01
#